data_AF-A0A3D4LN26-F1
#
_entry.id   AF-A0A3D4LN26-F1
#
_cell.length_a   1.000
_cell.length_b   1.000
_cell.length_c   1.000
_cell.angle_alpha   90.00
_cell.angle_beta   90.00
_cell.angle_gamma   90.00
#
_symmetry.space_group_name_H-M   'P 1'
#
loop_
_entity.id
_entity.type
_entity.pdbx_description
1 polymer ?
#
loop_
_entity_poly.entity_id
_entity_poly.type
_entity_poly.pdbx_seq_one_letter_code
_entity_poly.pdbx_strand_id
1 'polypeptide(L)' 'KIAGGAKMFDIKGSSTIGSIGEKNIAAAKETLQKLKIRLIAEDVGENYGRTIFFDSTNGNLTIKSFGKELKII' A
#
# COMPACT_ATOMS: atom_id res chain seq x y z
N LYS A 1 -8.08 1.90 5.98
CA LYS A 1 -7.62 1.14 4.80
C LYS A 1 -6.20 1.59 4.50
N ILE A 2 -5.32 0.74 3.98
CA ILE A 2 -3.97 1.14 3.54
C ILE A 2 -3.70 0.62 2.14
N ALA A 3 -2.91 1.36 1.37
CA ALA A 3 -2.43 0.90 0.07
C ALA A 3 -1.05 1.47 -0.24
N GLY A 4 -0.22 0.70 -0.96
CA GLY A 4 1.12 1.15 -1.39
C GLY A 4 2.26 0.20 -1.01
N GLY A 5 3.42 0.74 -0.69
CA GLY A 5 4.62 -0.05 -0.38
C GLY A 5 5.09 -0.93 -1.56
N ALA A 6 4.87 -0.46 -2.79
CA ALA A 6 5.18 -1.24 -3.98
C ALA A 6 6.69 -1.42 -4.18
N LYS A 7 7.11 -2.62 -4.60
CA LYS A 7 8.49 -2.92 -5.02
C LYS A 7 8.57 -2.98 -6.55
N MET A 8 8.61 -1.80 -7.19
CA MET A 8 8.59 -1.68 -8.66
C MET A 8 9.89 -2.10 -9.36
N PHE A 9 11.01 -2.08 -8.63
CA PHE A 9 12.32 -2.40 -9.18
C PHE A 9 13.03 -3.40 -8.26
N ASP A 10 13.33 -4.58 -8.79
CA ASP A 10 14.20 -5.55 -8.11
C ASP A 10 15.63 -5.41 -8.66
N ILE A 11 16.35 -4.42 -8.15
CA ILE A 11 17.74 -4.17 -8.55
C ILE A 11 18.62 -5.22 -7.86
N LYS A 12 19.06 -6.24 -8.61
CA LYS A 12 20.03 -7.23 -8.14
C LYS A 12 21.30 -6.50 -7.66
N GLY A 13 21.54 -6.51 -6.34
CA GLY A 13 22.73 -5.92 -5.72
C GLY A 13 22.48 -4.81 -4.68
N SER A 14 21.26 -4.28 -4.57
CA SER A 14 20.88 -3.29 -3.55
C SER A 14 19.73 -3.83 -2.70
N SER A 15 20.06 -4.66 -1.71
CA SER A 15 19.10 -5.23 -0.76
C SER A 15 18.32 -4.17 0.04
N THR A 16 18.83 -2.92 0.11
CA THR A 16 18.27 -1.87 0.95
C THR A 16 17.09 -1.15 0.31
N ILE A 17 17.16 -0.79 -0.99
CA ILE A 17 16.11 -0.03 -1.69
C ILE A 17 14.82 -0.86 -1.84
N GLY A 18 14.95 -2.18 -2.04
CA GLY A 18 13.82 -3.09 -2.14
C GLY A 18 12.99 -3.25 -0.85
N SER A 19 13.53 -2.82 0.30
CA SER A 19 12.92 -3.04 1.63
C SER A 19 12.13 -1.85 2.18
N ILE A 20 12.19 -0.67 1.56
CA ILE A 20 11.54 0.54 2.09
C ILE A 20 10.02 0.38 2.10
N GLY A 21 9.45 -0.23 1.06
CA GLY A 21 8.02 -0.52 0.98
C GLY A 21 7.56 -1.41 2.15
N GLU A 22 8.26 -2.52 2.39
CA GLU A 22 7.98 -3.45 3.49
C GLU A 22 8.09 -2.78 4.86
N LYS A 23 9.14 -1.98 5.08
CA LYS A 23 9.33 -1.21 6.33
C LYS A 23 8.20 -0.22 6.56
N ASN A 24 7.76 0.49 5.53
CA ASN A 24 6.65 1.44 5.65
C ASN A 24 5.33 0.73 5.94
N ILE A 25 5.08 -0.43 5.33
CA ILE A 25 3.90 -1.26 5.62
C ILE A 25 3.91 -1.70 7.09
N ALA A 26 5.05 -2.21 7.57
CA ALA A 26 5.20 -2.64 8.96
C ALA A 26 4.99 -1.47 9.94
N ALA A 27 5.65 -0.34 9.70
CA ALA A 27 5.51 0.86 10.53
C ALA A 27 4.07 1.39 10.55
N ALA A 28 3.39 1.44 9.40
CA ALA A 28 1.99 1.87 9.34
C ALA A 28 1.07 0.96 10.13
N LYS A 29 1.22 -0.37 10.00
CA LYS A 29 0.45 -1.37 10.77
C LYS A 29 0.68 -1.22 12.27
N GLU A 30 1.93 -1.08 12.69
CA GLU A 30 2.31 -0.87 14.09
C GLU A 30 1.71 0.41 14.66
N THR A 31 1.79 1.53 13.93
CA THR A 31 1.18 2.81 14.34
C THR A 31 -0.33 2.70 14.47
N LEU A 32 -1.02 2.09 13.50
CA LEU A 32 -2.47 1.88 13.58
C LEU A 32 -2.86 1.04 14.80
N GLN A 33 -2.10 -0.01 15.09
CA GLN A 33 -2.31 -0.85 16.27
C GLN A 33 -2.13 -0.06 17.57
N LYS A 34 -1.04 0.72 17.69
CA LYS A 34 -0.78 1.60 18.86
C LYS A 34 -1.91 2.60 19.09
N LEU A 35 -2.46 3.16 18.02
CA LEU A 35 -3.58 4.09 18.05
C LEU A 35 -4.95 3.41 18.20
N LYS A 36 -4.99 2.07 18.29
CA LYS A 36 -6.22 1.26 18.33
C LYS A 36 -7.16 1.50 17.14
N ILE A 37 -6.60 1.86 15.99
CA ILE A 37 -7.35 2.05 14.74
C ILE A 37 -7.41 0.72 14.01
N ARG A 38 -8.61 0.19 13.80
CA ARG A 38 -8.80 -1.09 13.10
C ARG A 38 -8.47 -0.93 11.61
N LEU A 39 -7.60 -1.79 11.11
CA LEU A 39 -7.35 -1.91 9.68
C LEU A 39 -8.42 -2.80 9.03
N ILE A 40 -9.29 -2.20 8.22
CA ILE A 40 -10.43 -2.91 7.59
C ILE A 40 -10.12 -3.53 6.23
N ALA A 41 -9.12 -3.02 5.51
CA ALA A 41 -8.66 -3.54 4.22
C ALA A 41 -7.25 -3.02 3.91
N GLU A 42 -6.50 -3.79 3.11
CA GLU A 42 -5.16 -3.43 2.66
C GLU A 42 -4.88 -3.86 1.21
N ASP A 43 -4.10 -3.06 0.49
CA ASP A 43 -3.57 -3.36 -0.84
C ASP A 43 -2.10 -2.92 -0.90
N VAL A 44 -1.19 -3.76 -0.44
CA VAL A 44 0.20 -3.40 -0.18
C VAL A 44 1.19 -4.40 -0.77
N GLY A 45 2.44 -3.97 -0.99
CA GLY A 45 3.55 -4.89 -1.31
C GLY A 45 3.65 -5.38 -2.76
N GLU A 46 2.70 -5.03 -3.65
CA GLU A 46 2.80 -5.47 -5.05
C GLU A 46 4.02 -4.91 -5.78
N ASN A 47 4.33 -5.47 -6.95
CA ASN A 47 5.47 -5.10 -7.79
C ASN A 47 5.19 -4.00 -8.83
N TYR A 48 4.09 -3.25 -8.69
CA TYR A 48 3.70 -2.19 -9.63
C TYR A 48 3.20 -0.94 -8.92
N GLY A 49 3.35 0.19 -9.63
CA GLY A 49 2.85 1.50 -9.22
C GLY A 49 1.32 1.55 -9.23
N ARG A 50 0.75 2.30 -8.29
CA ARG A 50 -0.69 2.53 -8.21
C ARG A 50 -1.00 3.94 -7.74
N THR A 51 -2.08 4.50 -8.27
CA THR A 51 -2.68 5.75 -7.80
C THR A 51 -3.90 5.41 -6.97
N ILE A 52 -4.05 6.07 -5.82
CA ILE A 52 -5.18 5.86 -4.92
C ILE A 52 -6.08 7.09 -4.90
N PHE A 53 -7.38 6.86 -4.79
CA PHE A 53 -8.38 7.88 -4.52
C PHE A 53 -9.21 7.43 -3.33
N PHE A 54 -9.20 8.22 -2.25
CA PHE A 54 -9.97 7.92 -1.05
C PHE A 54 -11.15 8.89 -0.96
N ASP A 55 -12.36 8.33 -0.97
CA ASP A 55 -13.59 9.07 -0.75
C ASP A 55 -13.91 9.03 0.74
N SER A 56 -13.86 10.19 1.41
CA SER A 56 -14.13 10.30 2.84
C SER A 56 -15.61 10.18 3.20
N THR A 57 -16.52 10.32 2.23
CA THR A 57 -17.97 10.31 2.47
C THR A 57 -18.50 8.89 2.68
N ASN A 58 -17.97 7.93 1.93
CA ASN A 58 -18.36 6.51 1.99
C ASN A 58 -17.21 5.59 2.43
N GLY A 59 -15.99 6.12 2.54
CA GLY A 59 -14.80 5.39 2.95
C GLY A 59 -14.18 4.53 1.85
N ASN A 60 -14.62 4.63 0.58
CA ASN A 60 -14.11 3.83 -0.52
C ASN A 60 -12.67 4.24 -0.88
N LEU A 61 -11.81 3.23 -1.05
CA LEU A 61 -10.45 3.42 -1.53
C LEU A 61 -10.33 2.79 -2.93
N THR A 62 -10.31 3.65 -3.94
CA THR A 62 -10.14 3.25 -5.34
C THR A 62 -8.66 3.18 -5.67
N ILE A 63 -8.24 2.09 -6.33
CA ILE A 63 -6.87 1.79 -6.69
C ILE A 63 -6.80 1.61 -8.20
N LYS A 64 -5.98 2.43 -8.84
CA LYS A 64 -5.74 2.42 -10.28
C LYS A 64 -4.29 2.07 -10.58
N SER A 65 -4.08 1.06 -11.41
CA SER A 65 -2.75 0.63 -11.88
C SER A 65 -2.75 0.45 -13.38
N PHE A 66 -1.58 0.62 -14.00
CA PHE A 66 -1.42 0.46 -15.44
C PHE A 66 -1.69 -1.01 -15.85
N GLY A 67 -2.54 -1.20 -16.86
CA GLY A 67 -2.87 -2.53 -17.39
C GLY A 67 -3.69 -3.42 -16.43
N LYS A 68 -4.27 -2.86 -15.37
CA LYS A 68 -5.10 -3.59 -14.41
C LYS A 68 -6.49 -2.97 -14.29
N GLU A 69 -7.45 -3.81 -13.92
CA GLU A 69 -8.80 -3.36 -13.59
C GLU A 69 -8.80 -2.44 -12.37
N LEU A 70 -9.79 -1.55 -12.33
CA LEU A 70 -9.99 -0.65 -11.22
C LEU A 70 -10.50 -1.44 -10.01
N LYS A 71 -9.80 -1.33 -8.90
CA LYS A 71 -10.13 -2.04 -7.65
C LYS A 71 -10.67 -1.04 -6.63
N ILE A 72 -11.74 -1.39 -5.93
CA ILE A 72 -12.31 -0.59 -4.84
C ILE A 72 -12.30 -1.46 -3.59
N ILE A 73 -11.62 -0.98 -2.54
CA ILE A 73 -11.58 -1.63 -1.22
C ILE A 73 -12.08 -0.72 -0.13
#